data_AF-A0A9P6RZA8-F1
#
_entry.id   AF-A0A9P6RZA8-F1
#
_cell.length_a   1.000
_cell.length_b   1.000
_cell.length_c   1.000
_cell.angle_alpha   90.00
_cell.angle_beta   90.00
_cell.angle_gamma   90.00
#
_symmetry.space_group_name_H-M   'P 1'
#
loop_
_entity.id
_entity.type
_entity.pdbx_description
1 polymer ?
#
loop_
_entity_poly.entity_id
_entity_poly.type
_entity_poly.pdbx_seq_one_letter_code
_entity_poly.pdbx_strand_id
1 'polypeptide(L)'
;MTAKKAAVSGLTTRHIVYLIVMHTIGAMILDAGINFGLATAMYKNNKNAVYIWPLPNSLAGDIAVTIIIQQALTWILDRLAVRGDLKKGLVAPLRMPSDASRVVRWFVGLEDVKAPGRPGFVFHFKRVVVLIVASFLLYWPITIGILYGLKNGGVGAATGDPAGEFNLWPFPQILKGVYSACLGLTTPFVSYVTLIYEGENQAAATGAEEAKSTA
;
A
#
# COMPACT_ATOMS: atom_id res chain seq x y z
N MET A 1 -15.19 5.38 26.79
CA MET A 1 -15.12 4.62 25.52
C MET A 1 -16.15 5.21 24.57
N THR A 2 -15.74 5.67 23.39
CA THR A 2 -16.68 6.15 22.35
C THR A 2 -17.50 4.97 21.84
N ALA A 3 -18.82 5.13 21.66
CA ALA A 3 -19.67 4.09 21.11
C ALA A 3 -19.20 3.68 19.70
N LYS A 4 -19.13 2.38 19.42
CA LYS A 4 -18.81 1.87 18.07
C LYS A 4 -19.87 2.32 17.08
N LYS A 5 -19.45 2.85 15.94
CA LYS A 5 -20.37 3.25 14.86
C LYS A 5 -20.94 2.01 14.16
N ALA A 6 -22.20 2.09 13.73
CA ALA A 6 -22.82 1.07 12.90
C ALA A 6 -22.24 1.09 11.48
N ALA A 7 -22.23 -0.07 10.82
CA ALA A 7 -21.83 -0.17 9.42
C ALA A 7 -22.82 0.54 8.50
N VAL A 8 -22.31 1.26 7.50
CA VAL A 8 -23.14 2.03 6.55
C VAL A 8 -22.95 1.54 5.11
N SER A 9 -23.97 1.69 4.27
CA SER A 9 -24.00 1.17 2.89
C SER A 9 -23.31 2.06 1.85
N GLY A 10 -22.93 3.29 2.20
CA GLY A 10 -22.37 4.25 1.26
C GLY A 10 -21.21 5.05 1.85
N LEU A 11 -20.36 5.55 0.95
CA LEU A 11 -19.31 6.51 1.32
C LEU A 11 -19.96 7.80 1.83
N THR A 12 -19.45 8.28 2.95
CA THR A 12 -19.84 9.59 3.50
C THR A 12 -18.68 10.57 3.32
N THR A 13 -18.93 11.86 3.46
CA THR A 13 -17.87 12.88 3.41
C THR A 13 -16.74 12.58 4.39
N ARG A 14 -17.06 12.02 5.57
CA ARG A 14 -16.07 11.58 6.55
C ARG A 14 -15.18 10.46 6.01
N HIS A 15 -15.72 9.49 5.28
CA HIS A 15 -14.93 8.44 4.65
C HIS A 15 -14.01 9.00 3.57
N ILE A 16 -14.53 9.91 2.74
CA ILE A 16 -13.75 10.54 1.66
C ILE A 16 -12.57 11.32 2.24
N VAL A 17 -12.84 12.19 3.22
CA VAL A 17 -11.78 12.96 3.91
C VAL A 17 -10.78 12.03 4.58
N TYR A 18 -11.26 10.97 5.26
CA TYR A 18 -10.40 9.99 5.90
C TYR A 18 -9.47 9.27 4.90
N LEU A 19 -10.01 8.80 3.77
CA LEU A 19 -9.24 8.09 2.76
C LEU A 19 -8.25 9.01 2.03
N ILE A 20 -8.65 10.23 1.69
CA ILE A 20 -7.80 11.18 0.96
C ILE A 20 -6.73 11.76 1.88
N VAL A 21 -7.10 12.29 3.04
CA VAL A 21 -6.14 13.01 3.89
C VAL A 21 -5.24 12.05 4.64
N MET A 22 -5.80 11.08 5.37
CA MET A 22 -4.99 10.18 6.20
C MET A 22 -4.33 9.10 5.35
N HIS A 23 -5.10 8.43 4.51
CA HIS A 23 -4.64 7.24 3.80
C HIS A 23 -4.10 7.51 2.40
N THR A 24 -4.14 8.75 1.90
CA THR A 24 -3.44 9.10 0.67
C THR A 24 -2.31 10.07 1.00
N ILE A 25 -2.63 11.32 1.34
CA ILE A 25 -1.62 12.36 1.58
C ILE A 25 -0.68 11.99 2.74
N GLY A 26 -1.24 11.57 3.88
CA GLY A 26 -0.47 11.15 5.05
C GLY A 26 0.47 9.98 4.75
N ALA A 27 -0.05 8.96 4.07
CA ALA A 27 0.73 7.79 3.65
C ALA A 27 1.85 8.16 2.66
N MET A 28 1.54 8.96 1.63
CA MET A 28 2.53 9.42 0.65
C MET A 28 3.71 10.16 1.31
N ILE A 29 3.42 11.05 2.25
CA ILE A 29 4.46 11.83 2.97
C ILE A 29 5.33 10.90 3.82
N LEU A 30 4.70 9.98 4.56
CA LEU A 30 5.41 9.03 5.42
C LEU A 30 6.29 8.08 4.58
N ASP A 31 5.73 7.53 3.51
CA ASP A 31 6.42 6.61 2.61
C ASP A 31 7.59 7.29 1.89
N ALA A 32 7.41 8.54 1.46
CA ALA A 32 8.48 9.36 0.90
C ALA A 32 9.60 9.60 1.91
N GLY A 33 9.26 10.05 3.12
CA GLY A 33 10.23 10.37 4.16
C GLY A 33 11.08 9.16 4.56
N ILE A 34 10.44 8.01 4.80
CA ILE A 34 11.15 6.78 5.19
C ILE A 34 12.09 6.32 4.09
N ASN A 35 11.61 6.23 2.85
CA ASN A 35 12.43 5.74 1.74
C ASN A 35 13.54 6.72 1.33
N PHE A 36 13.28 8.03 1.41
CA PHE A 36 14.33 9.04 1.26
C PHE A 36 15.43 8.84 2.31
N GLY A 37 15.04 8.62 3.57
CA GLY A 37 15.96 8.32 4.67
C GLY A 37 16.78 7.05 4.42
N LEU A 38 16.13 5.96 4.00
CA LEU A 38 16.79 4.71 3.64
C LEU A 38 17.78 4.88 2.48
N ALA A 39 17.37 5.54 1.39
CA ALA A 39 18.27 5.86 0.28
C ALA A 39 19.43 6.76 0.72
N THR A 40 19.21 7.65 1.68
CA THR A 40 20.27 8.49 2.25
C THR A 40 21.31 7.63 2.96
N ALA A 41 20.85 6.71 3.82
CA ALA A 41 21.71 5.78 4.53
C ALA A 41 22.48 4.85 3.58
N MET A 42 21.85 4.42 2.48
CA MET A 42 22.43 3.48 1.52
C MET A 42 23.46 4.12 0.57
N TYR A 43 23.18 5.33 0.08
CA TYR A 43 23.93 5.88 -1.06
C TYR A 43 24.77 7.11 -0.74
N LYS A 44 24.41 7.95 0.24
CA LYS A 44 25.03 9.29 0.41
C LYS A 44 26.56 9.25 0.59
N ASN A 45 27.05 8.31 1.39
CA ASN A 45 28.47 8.18 1.73
C ASN A 45 29.06 6.85 1.23
N ASN A 46 28.40 6.20 0.26
CA ASN A 46 28.83 4.91 -0.25
C ASN A 46 29.96 5.09 -1.27
N LYS A 47 30.98 4.23 -1.19
CA LYS A 47 32.12 4.26 -2.12
C LYS A 47 31.80 3.62 -3.47
N ASN A 48 30.79 2.76 -3.52
CA ASN A 48 30.37 2.11 -4.76
C ASN A 48 29.41 3.02 -5.53
N ALA A 49 29.69 3.24 -6.81
CA ALA A 49 28.82 4.00 -7.70
C ALA A 49 27.43 3.35 -7.81
N VAL A 50 26.41 4.20 -8.00
CA VAL A 50 25.00 3.80 -8.11
C VAL A 50 24.65 3.67 -9.58
N TYR A 51 24.09 2.53 -9.98
CA TYR A 51 23.76 2.27 -11.38
C TYR A 51 22.31 1.81 -11.54
N ILE A 52 21.80 1.78 -12.78
CA ILE A 52 20.47 1.22 -13.05
C ILE A 52 20.46 -0.28 -12.70
N TRP A 53 21.36 -1.06 -13.30
CA TRP A 53 21.33 -2.54 -13.24
C TRP A 53 22.41 -3.22 -12.40
N PRO A 54 23.71 -2.91 -12.56
CA PRO A 54 24.74 -3.71 -11.91
C PRO A 54 24.69 -3.57 -10.38
N LEU A 55 24.89 -4.71 -9.73
CA LEU A 55 25.16 -4.81 -8.30
C LEU A 55 26.54 -4.22 -7.98
N PRO A 56 26.82 -3.80 -6.73
CA PRO A 56 25.96 -3.93 -5.54
C PRO A 56 24.89 -2.85 -5.38
N ASN A 57 25.03 -1.68 -6.03
CA ASN A 57 24.14 -0.53 -5.87
C ASN A 57 23.22 -0.36 -7.09
N SER A 58 22.37 -1.36 -7.33
CA SER A 58 21.36 -1.32 -8.41
C SER A 58 20.10 -0.56 -7.97
N LEU A 59 19.74 0.49 -8.70
CA LEU A 59 18.47 1.19 -8.54
C LEU A 59 17.29 0.30 -8.94
N ALA A 60 17.41 -0.44 -10.05
CA ALA A 60 16.35 -1.32 -10.53
C ALA A 60 15.98 -2.40 -9.50
N GLY A 61 17.01 -3.01 -8.90
CA GLY A 61 16.86 -4.01 -7.84
C GLY A 61 16.28 -3.40 -6.56
N ASP A 62 16.80 -2.25 -6.11
CA ASP A 62 16.30 -1.58 -4.90
C ASP A 62 14.82 -1.18 -5.03
N ILE A 63 14.43 -0.61 -6.17
CA ILE A 63 13.05 -0.23 -6.47
C ILE A 63 12.12 -1.45 -6.56
N ALA A 64 12.58 -2.57 -7.15
CA ALA A 64 11.83 -3.82 -7.18
C ALA A 64 11.55 -4.36 -5.77
N VAL A 65 12.59 -4.43 -4.92
CA VAL A 65 12.48 -4.90 -3.54
C VAL A 65 11.58 -3.96 -2.73
N THR A 66 11.67 -2.65 -2.98
CA THR A 66 10.83 -1.63 -2.32
C THR A 66 9.35 -1.92 -2.56
N ILE A 67 8.92 -2.28 -3.78
CA ILE A 67 7.51 -2.64 -4.05
C ILE A 67 7.06 -3.81 -3.17
N ILE A 68 7.86 -4.87 -3.13
CA ILE A 68 7.50 -6.11 -2.42
C ILE A 68 7.30 -5.80 -0.93
N ILE A 69 8.27 -5.12 -0.32
CA ILE A 69 8.24 -4.78 1.11
C ILE A 69 7.12 -3.77 1.38
N GLN A 70 7.03 -2.69 0.60
CA GLN A 70 6.06 -1.63 0.81
C GLN A 70 4.64 -2.16 0.73
N GLN A 71 4.25 -2.87 -0.33
CA GLN A 71 2.87 -3.36 -0.46
C GLN A 71 2.50 -4.38 0.63
N ALA A 72 3.46 -5.19 1.09
CA ALA A 72 3.24 -6.09 2.21
C ALA A 72 3.01 -5.32 3.52
N LEU A 73 3.82 -4.30 3.80
CA LEU A 73 3.68 -3.44 4.97
C LEU A 73 2.40 -2.61 4.91
N THR A 74 2.08 -1.97 3.79
CA THR A 74 0.82 -1.25 3.54
C THR A 74 -0.37 -2.13 3.91
N TRP A 75 -0.41 -3.37 3.39
CA TRP A 75 -1.50 -4.30 3.72
C TRP A 75 -1.65 -4.59 5.22
N ILE A 76 -0.54 -4.66 5.97
CA ILE A 76 -0.57 -4.94 7.39
C ILE A 76 -0.92 -3.68 8.19
N LEU A 77 -0.18 -2.60 7.96
CA LEU A 77 -0.23 -1.37 8.73
C LEU A 77 -1.57 -0.64 8.54
N ASP A 78 -2.08 -0.53 7.33
CA ASP A 78 -3.37 0.14 7.08
C ASP A 78 -4.52 -0.62 7.70
N ARG A 79 -4.47 -1.96 7.66
CA ARG A 79 -5.47 -2.78 8.34
C ARG A 79 -5.48 -2.53 9.83
N LEU A 80 -4.30 -2.46 10.45
CA LEU A 80 -4.18 -2.17 11.87
C LEU A 80 -4.65 -0.74 12.19
N ALA A 81 -4.29 0.24 11.36
CA ALA A 81 -4.70 1.63 11.50
C ALA A 81 -6.22 1.78 11.42
N VAL A 82 -6.85 1.28 10.35
CA VAL A 82 -8.31 1.32 10.15
C VAL A 82 -9.04 0.62 11.29
N ARG A 83 -8.58 -0.56 11.74
CA ARG A 83 -9.16 -1.24 12.91
C ARG A 83 -9.06 -0.40 14.18
N GLY A 84 -7.92 0.25 14.41
CA GLY A 84 -7.74 1.18 15.53
C GLY A 84 -8.72 2.35 15.46
N ASP A 85 -8.89 2.93 14.28
CA ASP A 85 -9.75 4.08 14.05
C ASP A 85 -11.24 3.74 14.17
N LEU A 86 -11.64 2.55 13.70
CA LEU A 86 -12.98 2.00 13.90
C LEU A 86 -13.29 1.78 15.38
N LYS A 87 -12.33 1.23 16.16
CA LYS A 87 -12.48 1.07 17.62
C LYS A 87 -12.64 2.39 18.35
N LYS A 88 -11.99 3.45 17.86
CA LYS A 88 -12.10 4.82 18.40
C LYS A 88 -13.35 5.56 17.90
N GLY A 89 -14.09 5.00 16.95
CA GLY A 89 -15.26 5.64 16.32
C GLY A 89 -14.90 6.82 15.40
N LEU A 90 -13.65 6.93 14.94
CA LEU A 90 -13.21 8.02 14.07
C LEU A 90 -13.90 7.97 12.70
N VAL A 91 -14.11 6.76 12.19
CA VAL A 91 -14.80 6.46 10.93
C VAL A 91 -15.79 5.31 11.18
N ALA A 92 -16.82 5.18 10.33
CA ALA A 92 -17.75 4.05 10.38
C ALA A 92 -17.22 2.92 9.48
N PRO A 93 -17.54 1.65 9.77
CA PRO A 93 -17.26 0.58 8.82
C PRO A 93 -18.25 0.64 7.64
N LEU A 94 -17.90 0.00 6.53
CA LEU A 94 -18.69 0.01 5.30
C LEU A 94 -19.31 -1.36 5.03
N ARG A 95 -20.49 -1.39 4.42
CA ARG A 95 -21.10 -2.61 3.87
C ARG A 95 -20.65 -2.79 2.43
N MET A 96 -20.53 -4.04 2.00
CA MET A 96 -20.29 -4.36 0.60
C MET A 96 -21.53 -3.99 -0.25
N PRO A 97 -21.37 -3.28 -1.38
CA PRO A 97 -22.47 -3.07 -2.31
C PRO A 97 -23.12 -4.40 -2.74
N SER A 98 -24.45 -4.42 -2.83
CA SER A 98 -25.22 -5.64 -3.12
C SER A 98 -24.94 -6.18 -4.53
N ASP A 99 -24.57 -5.30 -5.46
CA ASP A 99 -24.22 -5.58 -6.86
C ASP A 99 -22.73 -5.89 -7.07
N ALA A 100 -21.91 -5.90 -6.01
CA ALA A 100 -20.48 -6.15 -6.12
C ALA A 100 -20.19 -7.55 -6.72
N SER A 101 -19.30 -7.59 -7.71
CA SER A 101 -18.92 -8.81 -8.42
C SER A 101 -18.23 -9.84 -7.52
N ARG A 102 -18.22 -11.11 -7.96
CA ARG A 102 -17.53 -12.19 -7.24
C ARG A 102 -16.05 -11.89 -7.01
N VAL A 103 -15.40 -11.25 -7.98
CA VAL A 103 -13.97 -10.89 -7.89
C VAL A 103 -13.73 -9.84 -6.82
N VAL A 104 -14.58 -8.80 -6.75
CA VAL A 104 -14.47 -7.76 -5.72
C VAL A 104 -14.69 -8.37 -4.33
N ARG A 105 -15.73 -9.19 -4.17
CA ARG A 105 -16.04 -9.89 -2.92
C ARG A 105 -14.90 -10.82 -2.47
N TRP A 106 -14.30 -11.54 -3.42
CA TRP A 106 -13.10 -12.33 -3.19
C TRP A 106 -11.94 -11.44 -2.74
N PHE A 107 -11.65 -10.35 -3.45
CA PHE A 107 -10.51 -9.49 -3.14
C PHE A 107 -10.63 -8.88 -1.74
N VAL A 108 -11.85 -8.48 -1.34
CA VAL A 108 -12.09 -7.98 0.03
C VAL A 108 -11.92 -9.06 1.10
N GLY A 109 -12.12 -10.33 0.75
CA GLY A 109 -11.98 -11.45 1.68
C GLY A 109 -13.28 -11.87 2.35
N LEU A 110 -14.43 -11.66 1.71
CA LEU A 110 -15.73 -11.96 2.32
C LEU A 110 -16.00 -13.46 2.52
N GLU A 111 -15.22 -14.32 1.87
CA GLU A 111 -15.29 -15.76 2.12
C GLU A 111 -14.77 -16.15 3.51
N ASP A 112 -13.91 -15.34 4.15
CA ASP A 112 -13.51 -15.52 5.57
C ASP A 112 -14.65 -15.21 6.52
N VAL A 113 -15.38 -14.12 6.25
CA VAL A 113 -16.50 -13.67 7.08
C VAL A 113 -17.55 -14.77 7.20
N LYS A 114 -17.73 -15.55 6.12
CA LYS A 114 -18.69 -16.66 6.05
C LYS A 114 -18.16 -17.98 6.64
N ALA A 115 -16.85 -18.13 6.81
CA ALA A 115 -16.22 -19.36 7.29
C ALA A 115 -15.15 -19.06 8.37
N PRO A 116 -15.57 -18.56 9.55
CA PRO A 116 -14.64 -18.21 10.62
C PRO A 116 -13.90 -19.46 11.13
N GLY A 117 -12.57 -19.41 11.24
CA GLY A 117 -11.79 -20.54 11.79
C GLY A 117 -10.32 -20.65 11.38
N ARG A 118 -9.82 -19.80 10.47
CA ARG A 118 -8.40 -19.75 10.08
C ARG A 118 -7.75 -18.41 10.44
N PRO A 119 -6.45 -18.37 10.78
CA PRO A 119 -5.75 -17.13 11.07
C PRO A 119 -5.70 -16.24 9.80
N GLY A 120 -6.25 -15.02 9.90
CA GLY A 120 -6.47 -14.14 8.76
C GLY A 120 -5.21 -13.78 7.94
N PHE A 121 -4.01 -13.91 8.51
CA PHE A 121 -2.77 -13.61 7.78
C PHE A 121 -2.51 -14.56 6.60
N VAL A 122 -2.73 -15.87 6.81
CA VAL A 122 -2.57 -16.89 5.75
C VAL A 122 -3.56 -16.65 4.60
N PHE A 123 -4.72 -16.09 4.93
CA PHE A 123 -5.78 -15.89 3.97
C PHE A 123 -5.55 -14.68 3.07
N HIS A 124 -5.06 -13.58 3.62
CA HIS A 124 -4.84 -12.39 2.81
C HIS A 124 -3.58 -12.45 1.94
N PHE A 125 -2.68 -13.43 2.14
CA PHE A 125 -1.46 -13.58 1.36
C PHE A 125 -1.68 -13.48 -0.16
N LYS A 126 -2.69 -14.19 -0.70
CA LYS A 126 -3.02 -14.13 -2.13
C LYS A 126 -3.35 -12.72 -2.62
N ARG A 127 -4.02 -11.91 -1.79
CA ARG A 127 -4.43 -10.53 -2.12
C ARG A 127 -3.24 -9.58 -2.06
N VAL A 128 -2.34 -9.79 -1.09
CA VAL A 128 -1.06 -9.08 -1.01
C VAL A 128 -0.22 -9.37 -2.25
N VAL A 129 -0.13 -10.64 -2.67
CA VAL A 129 0.59 -11.01 -3.89
C VAL A 129 -0.02 -10.34 -5.13
N VAL A 130 -1.35 -10.32 -5.27
CA VAL A 130 -2.00 -9.61 -6.37
C VAL A 130 -1.66 -8.11 -6.35
N LEU A 131 -1.68 -7.48 -5.17
CA LEU A 131 -1.33 -6.08 -5.03
C LEU A 131 0.15 -5.82 -5.37
N ILE A 132 1.07 -6.66 -4.90
CA ILE A 132 2.50 -6.59 -5.25
C ILE A 132 2.69 -6.70 -6.75
N VAL A 133 2.10 -7.71 -7.39
CA VAL A 133 2.25 -7.95 -8.83
C VAL A 133 1.66 -6.80 -9.63
N ALA A 134 0.47 -6.31 -9.27
CA ALA A 134 -0.16 -5.17 -9.94
C ALA A 134 0.70 -3.91 -9.81
N SER A 135 1.21 -3.60 -8.61
CA SER A 135 2.11 -2.47 -8.39
C SER A 135 3.43 -2.64 -9.13
N PHE A 136 3.99 -3.86 -9.16
CA PHE A 136 5.24 -4.14 -9.87
C PHE A 136 5.09 -3.90 -11.37
N LEU A 137 4.04 -4.47 -11.98
CA LEU A 137 3.78 -4.33 -13.42
C LEU A 137 3.47 -2.89 -13.82
N LEU A 138 2.93 -2.08 -12.92
CA LEU A 138 2.64 -0.67 -13.18
C LEU A 138 3.87 0.21 -12.94
N TYR A 139 4.39 0.24 -11.72
CA TYR A 139 5.36 1.23 -11.29
C TYR A 139 6.78 0.92 -11.76
N TRP A 140 7.20 -0.34 -11.69
CA TRP A 140 8.58 -0.72 -12.01
C TRP A 140 8.98 -0.37 -13.46
N PRO A 141 8.25 -0.78 -14.52
CA PRO A 141 8.65 -0.46 -15.89
C PRO A 141 8.59 1.05 -16.19
N ILE A 142 7.64 1.78 -15.60
CA ILE A 142 7.57 3.24 -15.71
C ILE A 142 8.84 3.87 -15.14
N THR A 143 9.27 3.44 -13.94
CA THR A 143 10.48 3.97 -13.31
C THR A 143 11.75 3.61 -14.09
N ILE A 144 11.87 2.40 -14.60
CA ILE A 144 12.98 2.02 -15.49
C ILE A 144 12.98 2.90 -16.75
N GLY A 145 11.82 3.13 -17.36
CA GLY A 145 11.67 4.03 -18.51
C GLY A 145 12.13 5.46 -18.20
N ILE A 146 11.75 6.00 -17.04
CA ILE A 146 12.19 7.33 -16.58
C ILE A 146 13.71 7.36 -16.39
N LEU A 147 14.31 6.35 -15.76
CA LEU A 147 15.76 6.28 -15.55
C LEU A 147 16.53 6.26 -16.87
N TYR A 148 16.07 5.48 -17.85
CA TYR A 148 16.67 5.48 -19.19
C TYR A 148 16.46 6.80 -19.93
N GLY A 149 15.28 7.41 -19.81
CA GLY A 149 15.00 8.73 -20.38
C GLY A 149 15.94 9.81 -19.82
N LEU A 150 16.13 9.82 -18.50
CA LEU A 150 17.05 10.73 -17.82
C LEU A 150 18.50 10.49 -18.23
N LYS A 151 18.93 9.22 -18.28
CA LYS A 151 20.26 8.84 -18.76
C LYS A 151 20.51 9.35 -20.18
N ASN A 152 19.58 9.08 -21.10
CA ASN A 152 19.69 9.50 -22.50
C ASN A 152 19.62 11.04 -22.65
N GLY A 153 18.94 11.72 -21.73
CA GLY A 153 18.91 13.18 -21.62
C GLY A 153 20.14 13.80 -20.97
N GLY A 154 21.16 13.01 -20.62
CA GLY A 154 22.43 13.50 -20.07
C GLY A 154 22.50 13.59 -18.54
N VAL A 155 21.53 13.02 -17.81
CA VAL A 155 21.57 12.96 -16.34
C VAL A 155 22.40 11.76 -15.90
N GLY A 156 23.54 12.03 -15.27
CA GLY A 156 24.45 11.02 -14.73
C GLY A 156 25.93 11.40 -14.93
N ALA A 157 26.82 10.88 -14.08
CA ALA A 157 28.24 11.27 -14.07
C ALA A 157 29.06 10.69 -15.26
N ALA A 158 28.50 9.71 -15.97
CA ALA A 158 29.13 9.10 -17.14
C ALA A 158 28.07 8.81 -18.21
N THR A 159 27.82 9.79 -19.09
CA THR A 159 26.96 9.61 -20.28
C THR A 159 27.48 8.53 -21.24
N GLY A 160 28.73 8.08 -21.05
CA GLY A 160 29.35 6.97 -21.78
C GLY A 160 29.18 5.57 -21.17
N ASP A 161 28.70 5.43 -19.92
CA ASP A 161 28.47 4.11 -19.32
C ASP A 161 27.12 3.53 -19.78
N PRO A 162 27.09 2.36 -20.44
CA PRO A 162 25.86 1.67 -20.81
C PRO A 162 24.89 1.46 -19.64
N ALA A 163 25.41 1.31 -18.41
CA ALA A 163 24.66 1.05 -17.19
C ALA A 163 24.06 2.30 -16.51
N GLY A 164 24.52 3.49 -16.88
CA GLY A 164 24.07 4.79 -16.35
C GLY A 164 24.44 5.01 -14.88
N GLU A 165 25.43 5.86 -14.61
CA GLU A 165 25.86 6.18 -13.25
C GLU A 165 25.04 7.34 -12.66
N PHE A 166 24.33 7.06 -11.55
CA PHE A 166 23.45 7.97 -10.82
C PHE A 166 24.00 8.37 -9.44
N ASN A 167 25.33 8.43 -9.30
CA ASN A 167 25.99 8.86 -8.06
C ASN A 167 25.95 10.38 -7.84
N LEU A 168 24.80 11.00 -8.14
CA LEU A 168 24.56 12.42 -8.01
C LEU A 168 23.70 12.63 -6.77
N TRP A 169 24.26 13.13 -5.68
CA TRP A 169 23.43 13.50 -4.54
C TRP A 169 22.57 14.73 -4.87
N PRO A 170 21.26 14.78 -4.54
CA PRO A 170 20.43 13.77 -3.84
C PRO A 170 19.54 12.94 -4.77
N PHE A 171 19.95 12.66 -6.01
CA PHE A 171 19.13 12.01 -7.03
C PHE A 171 18.56 10.65 -6.59
N PRO A 172 19.35 9.65 -6.13
CA PRO A 172 18.80 8.37 -5.69
C PRO A 172 17.78 8.52 -4.55
N GLN A 173 17.95 9.54 -3.69
CA GLN A 173 17.08 9.79 -2.55
C GLN A 173 15.76 10.41 -2.97
N ILE A 174 15.82 11.42 -3.84
CA ILE A 174 14.61 12.02 -4.44
C ILE A 174 13.86 10.95 -5.23
N LEU A 175 14.56 10.16 -6.05
CA LEU A 175 13.96 9.06 -6.79
C LEU A 175 13.22 8.11 -5.86
N LYS A 176 13.88 7.60 -4.81
CA LYS A 176 13.26 6.63 -3.89
C LYS A 176 12.11 7.23 -3.11
N GLY A 177 12.22 8.49 -2.68
CA GLY A 177 11.16 9.20 -1.95
C GLY A 177 9.92 9.50 -2.81
N VAL A 178 10.12 9.98 -4.05
CA VAL A 178 9.01 10.19 -4.99
C VAL A 178 8.37 8.86 -5.37
N TYR A 179 9.19 7.85 -5.64
CA TYR A 179 8.73 6.53 -5.99
C TYR A 179 7.85 5.91 -4.90
N SER A 180 8.28 5.95 -3.64
CA SER A 180 7.49 5.43 -2.53
C SER A 180 6.25 6.27 -2.24
N ALA A 181 6.29 7.60 -2.42
CA ALA A 181 5.07 8.42 -2.41
C ALA A 181 4.06 7.92 -3.44
N CYS A 182 4.50 7.63 -4.68
CA CYS A 182 3.61 7.08 -5.69
C CYS A 182 3.03 5.71 -5.28
N LEU A 183 3.82 4.83 -4.65
CA LEU A 183 3.31 3.58 -4.11
C LEU A 183 2.27 3.79 -2.99
N GLY A 184 2.43 4.84 -2.18
CA GLY A 184 1.47 5.26 -1.16
C GLY A 184 0.08 5.60 -1.69
N LEU A 185 -0.10 5.78 -3.00
CA LEU A 185 -1.43 5.89 -3.64
C LEU A 185 -2.24 4.58 -3.58
N THR A 186 -1.63 3.47 -3.18
CA THR A 186 -2.32 2.18 -3.00
C THR A 186 -2.93 2.00 -1.61
N THR A 187 -2.46 2.77 -0.63
CA THR A 187 -2.95 2.80 0.76
C THR A 187 -4.46 3.07 0.89
N PRO A 188 -5.09 4.05 0.21
CA PRO A 188 -6.53 4.29 0.36
C PRO A 188 -7.36 3.10 -0.14
N PHE A 189 -6.85 2.34 -1.11
CA PHE A 189 -7.51 1.13 -1.59
C PHE A 189 -7.49 0.01 -0.53
N VAL A 190 -6.34 -0.23 0.12
CA VAL A 190 -6.25 -1.19 1.24
C VAL A 190 -7.14 -0.78 2.40
N SER A 191 -7.14 0.50 2.75
CA SER A 191 -8.00 1.04 3.81
C SER A 191 -9.48 0.91 3.48
N TYR A 192 -9.89 1.16 2.23
CA TYR A 192 -11.26 0.95 1.78
C TYR A 192 -11.69 -0.52 1.85
N VAL A 193 -10.84 -1.43 1.37
CA VAL A 193 -11.05 -2.88 1.50
C VAL A 193 -11.25 -3.29 2.96
N THR A 194 -10.46 -2.71 3.86
CA THR A 194 -10.53 -2.99 5.30
C THR A 194 -11.83 -2.48 5.91
N LEU A 195 -12.27 -1.27 5.55
CA LEU A 195 -13.53 -0.71 6.02
C LEU A 195 -14.72 -1.62 5.66
N ILE A 196 -14.72 -2.18 4.45
CA ILE A 196 -15.76 -3.13 4.03
C ILE A 196 -15.64 -4.46 4.79
N TYR A 197 -14.43 -5.02 4.85
CA TYR A 197 -14.19 -6.28 5.55
C TYR A 197 -14.65 -6.24 7.01
N GLU A 198 -14.37 -5.15 7.72
CA GLU A 198 -14.78 -4.98 9.12
C GLU A 198 -16.30 -4.74 9.26
N GLY A 199 -16.94 -4.05 8.31
CA GLY A 199 -18.39 -3.88 8.31
C GLY A 199 -19.18 -5.14 7.96
N GLU A 200 -18.61 -6.03 7.15
CA GLU A 200 -19.15 -7.37 6.92
C GLU A 200 -19.01 -8.28 8.14
N ASN A 201 -17.87 -8.24 8.82
CA ASN A 201 -17.71 -8.95 10.10
C ASN A 201 -18.66 -8.44 11.19
N GLN A 202 -18.87 -7.12 11.27
CA GLN A 202 -19.78 -6.54 12.25
C GLN A 202 -21.22 -7.06 12.04
N ALA A 203 -21.73 -7.06 10.81
CA ALA A 203 -23.10 -7.51 10.57
C ALA A 203 -23.26 -9.03 10.76
N ALA A 204 -22.25 -9.82 10.38
CA ALA A 204 -22.26 -11.26 10.62
C ALA A 204 -22.32 -11.58 12.12
N ALA A 205 -21.59 -10.82 12.96
CA ALA A 205 -21.65 -10.96 14.41
C ALA A 205 -23.03 -10.58 14.98
N THR A 206 -23.60 -9.46 14.55
CA THR A 206 -24.93 -9.03 15.00
C THR A 206 -26.03 -10.04 14.63
N GLY A 207 -26.04 -10.53 13.39
CA GLY A 207 -27.01 -11.55 12.97
C GLY A 207 -26.86 -12.88 13.73
N ALA A 208 -25.64 -13.25 14.10
CA ALA A 208 -25.40 -14.45 14.92
C ALA A 208 -25.88 -14.28 16.37
N GLU A 209 -25.84 -13.06 16.94
CA GLU A 209 -26.38 -12.76 18.27
C GLU A 209 -27.91 -12.78 18.26
N GLU A 210 -28.54 -12.17 17.25
CA GLU A 210 -30.00 -12.18 17.08
C GLU A 210 -30.55 -13.61 16.94
N ALA A 211 -29.89 -14.46 16.13
CA ALA A 211 -30.28 -15.86 15.97
C ALA A 211 -30.18 -16.67 17.28
N LYS A 212 -29.24 -16.35 18.17
CA LYS A 212 -29.13 -17.00 19.49
C LYS A 212 -30.19 -16.54 20.48
N SER A 213 -30.66 -15.29 20.37
CA SER A 213 -31.72 -14.75 21.24
C SER A 213 -33.12 -15.23 20.88
N THR A 214 -33.31 -15.77 19.68
CA THR A 214 -34.60 -16.23 19.13
C THR A 214 -34.77 -17.75 19.15
N ALA A 215 -33.74 -18.50 19.55
CA ALA A 215 -33.74 -19.95 19.72
C ALA A 215 -33.83 -20.34 21.20
#